data_AF-A0A928KVA4-F1
#
_entry.id   AF-A0A928KVA4-F1
#
_cell.length_a   1.000
_cell.length_b   1.000
_cell.length_c   1.000
_cell.angle_alpha   90.00
_cell.angle_beta   90.00
_cell.angle_gamma   90.00
#
_symmetry.space_group_name_H-M   'P 1'
#
loop_
_entity.id
_entity.type
_entity.pdbx_description
1 polymer ?
#
loop_
_entity_poly.entity_id
_entity_poly.type
_entity_poly.pdbx_seq_one_letter_code
_entity_poly.pdbx_strand_id
1 'polypeptide(L)'
;MLQEGFLMRNLKAKGFTLVELIVVIAIIGVLAAVLVPSMLGYMRDSKISQANSNAHTIYTSAQAAVTKYATANGTAQTKSGAFTSGNLAKGDATPSGSTYDVTLDKGAVLKDFGSYLGDQFVGAFSFKVGASGDTIEYALYSDDTANLGTIPASEADQIDGYKAGTLVGVHPQYPTVAAGT
;
A
#
# COMPACT_ATOMS: atom_id res chain seq x y z
N MET A 1 -56.28 7.28 55.92
CA MET A 1 -55.03 7.90 55.42
C MET A 1 -53.89 6.97 55.79
N LEU A 2 -53.05 6.67 54.80
CA LEU A 2 -52.29 5.42 54.64
C LEU A 2 -51.03 5.37 55.50
N GLN A 3 -50.76 4.20 56.10
CA GLN A 3 -49.57 3.90 56.87
C GLN A 3 -48.44 3.46 55.93
N GLU A 4 -47.30 4.12 56.12
CA GLU A 4 -45.93 3.93 55.61
C GLU A 4 -45.53 2.52 55.16
N GLY A 5 -44.67 2.45 54.13
CA GLY A 5 -43.84 1.25 53.93
C GLY A 5 -43.35 0.95 52.52
N PHE A 6 -42.88 1.94 51.74
CA PHE A 6 -42.09 1.62 50.55
C PHE A 6 -40.70 1.13 51.00
N LEU A 7 -40.53 -0.18 51.07
CA LEU A 7 -39.25 -0.86 51.29
C LEU A 7 -38.25 -0.44 50.22
N MET A 8 -37.43 0.56 50.52
CA MET A 8 -36.26 0.90 49.73
C MET A 8 -35.18 -0.14 50.02
N ARG A 9 -35.18 -1.22 49.22
CA ARG A 9 -34.19 -2.28 49.29
C ARG A 9 -32.83 -1.68 48.93
N ASN A 10 -32.03 -1.35 49.96
CA ASN A 10 -30.63 -0.97 49.83
C ASN A 10 -29.87 -2.10 49.12
N LEU A 11 -29.79 -2.01 47.79
CA LEU A 11 -28.83 -2.77 47.01
C LEU A 11 -27.45 -2.24 47.44
N LYS A 12 -26.80 -2.93 48.37
CA LYS A 12 -25.39 -2.67 48.70
C LYS A 12 -24.60 -2.75 47.39
N ALA A 13 -24.30 -1.59 46.82
CA ALA A 13 -23.35 -1.48 45.74
C ALA A 13 -22.01 -1.96 46.31
N LYS A 14 -21.63 -3.21 45.99
CA LYS A 14 -20.26 -3.69 46.22
C LYS A 14 -19.37 -2.81 45.35
N GLY A 15 -18.74 -1.81 45.96
CA GLY A 15 -17.73 -0.98 45.31
C GLY A 15 -16.52 -1.85 44.99
N PHE A 16 -15.96 -1.64 43.80
CA PHE A 16 -14.68 -2.21 43.38
C PHE A 16 -13.60 -1.77 44.38
N THR A 17 -12.78 -2.69 44.87
CA THR A 17 -11.71 -2.35 45.80
C THR A 17 -10.54 -1.72 45.05
N LEU A 18 -9.83 -0.77 45.68
CA LEU A 18 -8.59 -0.22 45.11
C LEU A 18 -7.56 -1.32 44.83
N VAL A 19 -7.56 -2.39 45.64
CA VAL A 19 -6.66 -3.54 45.49
C VAL A 19 -6.97 -4.32 44.22
N GLU A 20 -8.26 -4.55 43.90
CA GLU A 20 -8.65 -5.19 42.64
C GLU A 20 -8.19 -4.37 41.44
N LEU A 21 -8.21 -3.03 41.54
CA LEU A 21 -7.79 -2.17 40.43
C LEU A 21 -6.27 -2.17 40.23
N ILE A 22 -5.47 -2.15 41.30
CA ILE A 22 -3.99 -2.14 41.18
C ILE A 22 -3.44 -3.46 40.60
N VAL A 23 -4.06 -4.60 40.91
CA VAL A 23 -3.64 -5.89 40.38
C VAL A 23 -3.95 -6.00 38.89
N VAL A 24 -5.10 -5.47 38.47
CA VAL A 24 -5.51 -5.47 37.05
C VAL A 24 -4.54 -4.63 36.20
N ILE A 25 -4.21 -3.42 36.62
CA ILE A 25 -3.27 -2.57 35.86
C ILE A 25 -1.85 -3.15 35.87
N ALA A 26 -1.46 -3.86 36.93
CA ALA A 26 -0.17 -4.54 36.99
C ALA A 26 -0.08 -5.67 35.95
N ILE A 27 -1.12 -6.50 35.83
CA ILE A 27 -1.17 -7.57 34.82
C ILE A 27 -1.23 -6.99 33.40
N ILE A 28 -2.06 -5.97 33.17
CA ILE A 28 -2.11 -5.28 31.86
C ILE A 28 -0.74 -4.69 31.51
N GLY A 29 -0.01 -4.12 32.47
CA GLY A 29 1.34 -3.59 32.25
C GLY A 29 2.35 -4.64 31.76
N VAL A 30 2.35 -5.83 32.36
CA VAL A 30 3.22 -6.94 31.93
C VAL A 30 2.85 -7.43 30.54
N LEU A 31 1.55 -7.60 30.26
CA LEU A 31 1.08 -8.03 28.93
C LEU A 31 1.41 -7.00 27.86
N ALA A 32 1.20 -5.72 28.13
CA ALA A 32 1.50 -4.63 27.19
C ALA A 32 2.99 -4.55 26.85
N ALA A 33 3.88 -4.78 27.84
CA ALA A 33 5.33 -4.72 27.64
C ALA A 33 5.83 -5.73 26.59
N VAL A 34 5.23 -6.93 26.53
CA VAL A 34 5.58 -7.97 25.55
C VAL A 34 4.81 -7.78 24.23
N LEU A 35 3.58 -7.28 24.29
CA LEU A 35 2.71 -7.13 23.12
C LEU A 35 3.15 -6.01 22.16
N VAL A 36 3.53 -4.84 22.69
CA VAL A 36 3.85 -3.65 21.88
C VAL A 36 4.94 -3.91 20.83
N PRO A 37 6.14 -4.46 21.15
CA PRO A 37 7.17 -4.68 20.15
C PRO A 37 6.75 -5.69 19.06
N SER A 38 6.02 -6.74 19.43
CA SER A 38 5.51 -7.75 18.50
C SER A 38 4.46 -7.17 17.55
N MET A 39 3.54 -6.36 18.09
CA MET A 39 2.49 -5.72 17.30
C MET A 39 3.05 -4.73 16.27
N LEU A 40 4.10 -3.98 16.62
CA LEU A 40 4.78 -3.06 15.69
C LEU A 40 5.43 -3.81 14.52
N GLY A 41 6.04 -4.98 14.77
CA GLY A 41 6.59 -5.84 13.72
C GLY A 41 5.51 -6.35 12.77
N TYR A 42 4.42 -6.91 13.32
CA TYR A 42 3.31 -7.42 12.52
C TYR A 42 2.65 -6.35 11.64
N MET A 43 2.45 -5.13 12.18
CA MET A 43 1.90 -4.02 11.40
C MET A 43 2.83 -3.60 10.25
N ARG A 44 4.16 -3.65 10.46
CA ARG A 44 5.14 -3.37 9.41
C ARG A 44 5.09 -4.43 8.30
N ASP A 45 5.08 -5.70 8.67
CA ASP A 45 5.06 -6.80 7.71
C ASP A 45 3.75 -6.82 6.90
N SER A 46 2.62 -6.53 7.56
CA SER A 46 1.32 -6.37 6.89
C SER A 46 1.33 -5.23 5.88
N LYS A 47 1.96 -4.10 6.20
CA LYS A 47 2.11 -2.96 5.29
C LYS A 47 2.99 -3.29 4.07
N ILE A 48 4.10 -4.00 4.28
CA ILE A 48 4.97 -4.45 3.18
C ILE A 48 4.20 -5.43 2.28
N SER A 49 3.49 -6.39 2.86
CA SER A 49 2.65 -7.32 2.11
C SER A 49 1.58 -6.60 1.27
N GLN A 50 0.97 -5.54 1.82
CA GLN A 50 0.00 -4.72 1.08
C GLN A 50 0.68 -3.96 -0.07
N ALA A 51 1.85 -3.36 0.16
CA ALA A 51 2.61 -2.66 -0.87
C ALA A 51 2.98 -3.60 -2.04
N ASN A 52 3.44 -4.82 -1.73
CA ASN A 52 3.75 -5.83 -2.75
C ASN A 52 2.51 -6.30 -3.51
N SER A 53 1.38 -6.45 -2.82
CA SER A 53 0.10 -6.72 -3.48
C SER A 53 -0.29 -5.61 -4.47
N ASN A 54 -0.11 -4.34 -4.08
CA ASN A 54 -0.39 -3.21 -4.95
C ASN A 54 0.54 -3.17 -6.17
N ALA A 55 1.84 -3.47 -5.98
CA ALA A 55 2.79 -3.58 -7.08
C ALA A 55 2.43 -4.70 -8.06
N HIS A 56 1.94 -5.84 -7.56
CA HIS A 56 1.42 -6.92 -8.40
C HIS A 56 0.19 -6.47 -9.20
N THR A 57 -0.75 -5.77 -8.58
CA THR A 57 -1.89 -5.16 -9.28
C THR A 57 -1.38 -4.25 -10.40
N ILE A 58 -0.48 -3.31 -10.12
CA ILE A 58 0.10 -2.41 -11.13
C ILE A 58 0.72 -3.20 -12.28
N TYR A 59 1.50 -4.25 -11.99
CA TYR A 59 2.13 -5.07 -13.02
C TYR A 59 1.11 -5.70 -13.97
N THR A 60 0.09 -6.35 -13.41
CA THR A 60 -0.96 -7.01 -14.23
C THR A 60 -1.80 -6.01 -15.01
N SER A 61 -2.14 -4.88 -14.39
CA SER A 61 -2.86 -3.76 -15.03
C SER A 61 -2.03 -3.13 -16.16
N ALA A 62 -0.73 -2.89 -15.94
CA ALA A 62 0.20 -2.37 -16.94
C ALA A 62 0.36 -3.34 -18.11
N GLN A 63 0.48 -4.65 -17.84
CA GLN A 63 0.56 -5.67 -18.88
C GLN A 63 -0.71 -5.67 -19.75
N ALA A 64 -1.89 -5.59 -19.13
CA ALA A 64 -3.16 -5.51 -19.85
C ALA A 64 -3.26 -4.23 -20.71
N ALA A 65 -2.92 -3.08 -20.14
CA ALA A 65 -3.00 -1.79 -20.82
C ALA A 65 -2.02 -1.69 -22.00
N VAL A 66 -0.77 -2.13 -21.81
CA VAL A 66 0.26 -2.17 -22.85
C VAL A 66 -0.15 -3.13 -23.98
N THR A 67 -0.60 -4.35 -23.65
CA THR A 67 -1.01 -5.34 -24.67
C THR A 67 -2.18 -4.81 -25.52
N LYS A 68 -3.17 -4.18 -24.87
CA LYS A 68 -4.31 -3.58 -25.58
C LYS A 68 -3.87 -2.45 -26.50
N TYR A 69 -3.00 -1.56 -26.02
CA TYR A 69 -2.51 -0.46 -26.82
C TYR A 69 -1.64 -0.95 -27.99
N ALA A 70 -0.76 -1.90 -27.76
CA ALA A 70 0.10 -2.52 -28.77
C ALA A 70 -0.72 -3.22 -29.86
N THR A 71 -1.82 -3.88 -29.49
CA THR A 71 -2.74 -4.50 -30.46
C THR A 71 -3.41 -3.45 -31.35
N ALA A 72 -3.75 -2.27 -30.81
CA ALA A 72 -4.43 -1.21 -31.54
C ALA A 72 -3.48 -0.33 -32.39
N ASN A 73 -2.25 -0.11 -31.93
CA ASN A 73 -1.33 0.91 -32.49
C ASN A 73 0.03 0.35 -32.94
N GLY A 74 0.29 -0.94 -32.69
CA GLY A 74 1.56 -1.59 -32.94
C GLY A 74 2.56 -1.47 -31.77
N THR A 75 3.34 -2.54 -31.60
CA THR A 75 4.30 -2.75 -30.49
C THR A 75 5.47 -1.74 -30.51
N ALA A 76 5.79 -1.19 -31.68
CA ALA A 76 6.83 -0.16 -31.82
C ALA A 76 6.47 1.15 -31.09
N GLN A 77 5.18 1.42 -30.90
CA GLN A 77 4.68 2.62 -30.21
C GLN A 77 4.68 2.45 -28.68
N THR A 78 4.68 1.23 -28.16
CA THR A 78 4.63 0.93 -26.72
C THR A 78 6.00 0.73 -26.08
N LYS A 79 7.09 0.85 -26.85
CA LYS A 79 8.45 0.72 -26.32
C LYS A 79 8.67 1.75 -25.22
N SER A 80 9.18 1.33 -24.07
CA SER A 80 9.66 2.25 -23.03
C SER A 80 10.90 1.67 -22.38
N GLY A 81 12.06 2.29 -22.56
CA GLY A 81 13.28 1.90 -21.83
C GLY A 81 13.35 2.47 -20.41
N ALA A 82 12.41 3.35 -20.05
CA ALA A 82 12.41 4.13 -18.81
C ALA A 82 11.20 3.79 -17.91
N PHE A 83 11.29 4.23 -16.66
CA PHE A 83 10.20 4.15 -15.70
C PHE A 83 9.06 5.06 -16.15
N THR A 84 7.90 4.47 -16.35
CA THR A 84 6.67 5.21 -16.58
C THR A 84 5.93 5.37 -15.26
N SER A 85 5.65 6.60 -14.82
CA SER A 85 5.10 6.87 -13.48
C SER A 85 3.73 7.53 -13.50
N GLY A 86 2.92 7.27 -12.47
CA GLY A 86 1.66 7.96 -12.20
C GLY A 86 1.38 8.04 -10.69
N ASN A 87 0.45 8.92 -10.31
CA ASN A 87 0.11 9.19 -8.91
C ASN A 87 -1.41 9.19 -8.72
N LEU A 88 -1.91 8.40 -7.75
CA LEU A 88 -3.29 8.48 -7.23
C LEU A 88 -3.24 8.86 -5.74
N ALA A 89 -3.80 10.02 -5.38
CA ALA A 89 -3.75 10.62 -4.06
C ALA A 89 -5.01 10.31 -3.22
N LYS A 90 -4.84 9.84 -1.97
CA LYS A 90 -5.94 9.49 -1.06
C LYS A 90 -7.03 10.58 -0.99
N GLY A 91 -8.22 10.26 -1.53
CA GLY A 91 -9.34 11.20 -1.68
C GLY A 91 -9.76 11.38 -3.15
N ASP A 92 -8.91 10.96 -4.08
CA ASP A 92 -9.19 10.78 -5.49
C ASP A 92 -9.71 9.38 -5.83
N ALA A 93 -10.10 8.59 -4.81
CA ALA A 93 -10.51 7.18 -4.90
C ALA A 93 -11.21 6.98 -6.24
N THR A 94 -10.50 6.36 -7.19
CA THR A 94 -10.85 6.45 -8.61
C THR A 94 -12.35 6.30 -8.75
N PRO A 95 -13.11 7.39 -8.99
CA PRO A 95 -14.40 7.21 -9.61
C PRO A 95 -14.10 6.36 -10.84
N SER A 96 -14.78 5.24 -10.98
CA SER A 96 -14.75 4.45 -12.21
C SER A 96 -14.76 5.43 -13.40
N GLY A 97 -13.66 5.52 -14.15
CA GLY A 97 -13.48 6.51 -15.22
C GLY A 97 -12.61 7.76 -14.94
N SER A 98 -11.84 7.85 -13.86
CA SER A 98 -10.80 8.92 -13.77
C SER A 98 -9.65 8.68 -14.75
N THR A 99 -9.45 9.66 -15.63
CA THR A 99 -8.50 9.65 -16.75
C THR A 99 -7.07 9.85 -16.24
N TYR A 100 -6.45 8.80 -15.70
CA TYR A 100 -5.01 8.77 -15.46
C TYR A 100 -4.31 8.27 -16.72
N ASP A 101 -3.91 9.22 -17.56
CA ASP A 101 -3.17 8.95 -18.78
C ASP A 101 -1.70 8.72 -18.45
N VAL A 102 -1.16 7.61 -18.96
CA VAL A 102 0.23 7.21 -18.72
C VAL A 102 1.00 7.30 -20.03
N THR A 103 2.01 8.17 -20.09
CA THR A 103 2.79 8.42 -21.31
C THR A 103 4.01 7.52 -21.39
N LEU A 104 4.13 6.73 -22.46
CA LEU A 104 5.25 5.85 -22.78
C LEU A 104 6.26 6.56 -23.70
N ASP A 105 7.46 6.00 -23.83
CA ASP A 105 8.47 6.48 -24.77
C ASP A 105 7.93 6.37 -26.21
N LYS A 106 8.18 7.39 -27.05
CA LYS A 106 7.48 7.65 -28.35
C LYS A 106 6.08 8.31 -28.28
N GLY A 107 5.63 8.74 -27.11
CA GLY A 107 4.40 9.53 -26.99
C GLY A 107 3.11 8.71 -27.09
N ALA A 108 3.22 7.38 -27.03
CA ALA A 108 2.06 6.54 -26.78
C ALA A 108 1.48 6.86 -25.40
N VAL A 109 0.17 6.97 -25.34
CA VAL A 109 -0.54 7.29 -24.09
C VAL A 109 -1.50 6.15 -23.79
N LEU A 110 -1.24 5.44 -22.69
CA LEU A 110 -2.19 4.50 -22.11
C LEU A 110 -3.27 5.33 -21.42
N LYS A 111 -4.39 5.50 -22.10
CA LYS A 111 -5.50 6.26 -21.57
C LYS A 111 -6.23 5.50 -20.48
N ASP A 112 -6.75 6.26 -19.51
CA ASP A 112 -7.61 5.73 -18.45
C ASP A 112 -6.96 4.59 -17.65
N PHE A 113 -5.65 4.67 -17.42
CA PHE A 113 -4.90 3.62 -16.73
C PHE A 113 -5.47 3.32 -15.34
N GLY A 114 -6.02 4.33 -14.66
CA GLY A 114 -6.71 4.17 -13.37
C GLY A 114 -7.84 3.13 -13.40
N SER A 115 -8.52 2.96 -14.54
CA SER A 115 -9.57 1.95 -14.69
C SER A 115 -9.05 0.52 -14.65
N TYR A 116 -7.75 0.30 -14.92
CA TYR A 116 -7.13 -1.02 -14.82
C TYR A 116 -6.67 -1.33 -13.39
N LEU A 117 -6.50 -0.33 -12.52
CA LEU A 117 -6.00 -0.50 -11.15
C LEU A 117 -7.13 -0.81 -10.14
N GLY A 118 -8.38 -0.47 -10.49
CA GLY A 118 -9.57 -0.71 -9.69
C GLY A 118 -9.89 0.41 -8.70
N ASP A 119 -11.17 0.48 -8.30
CA ASP A 119 -11.79 1.65 -7.64
C ASP A 119 -11.19 2.05 -6.27
N GLN A 120 -10.34 1.21 -5.68
CA GLN A 120 -9.77 1.43 -4.34
C GLN A 120 -8.25 1.60 -4.36
N PHE A 121 -7.64 1.65 -5.54
CA PHE A 121 -6.20 1.84 -5.65
C PHE A 121 -5.83 3.28 -5.30
N VAL A 122 -4.90 3.44 -4.35
CA VAL A 122 -4.36 4.73 -3.93
C VAL A 122 -2.87 4.56 -3.74
N GLY A 123 -2.09 5.47 -4.32
CA GLY A 123 -0.65 5.52 -4.19
C GLY A 123 0.03 5.98 -5.47
N ALA A 124 1.33 6.21 -5.33
CA ALA A 124 2.25 6.46 -6.42
C ALA A 124 2.64 5.11 -7.07
N PHE A 125 2.79 5.08 -8.38
CA PHE A 125 3.22 3.89 -9.07
C PHE A 125 4.20 4.20 -10.19
N SER A 126 5.03 3.23 -10.52
CA SER A 126 5.76 3.24 -11.78
C SER A 126 5.93 1.83 -12.33
N PHE A 127 6.15 1.70 -13.63
CA PHE A 127 6.47 0.42 -14.25
C PHE A 127 7.40 0.63 -15.44
N LYS A 128 8.13 -0.42 -15.82
CA LYS A 128 8.99 -0.42 -17.00
C LYS A 128 8.44 -1.39 -18.02
N VAL A 129 8.33 -0.92 -19.27
CA VAL A 129 7.97 -1.78 -20.40
C VAL A 129 9.24 -2.42 -20.96
N GLY A 130 9.14 -3.64 -21.49
CA GLY A 130 10.24 -4.32 -22.14
C GLY A 130 10.69 -3.62 -23.42
N ALA A 131 11.93 -3.86 -23.84
CA ALA A 131 12.49 -3.30 -25.08
C ALA A 131 11.65 -3.62 -26.34
N SER A 132 10.90 -4.73 -26.31
CA SER A 132 9.98 -5.16 -27.37
C SER A 132 8.66 -4.38 -27.40
N GLY A 133 8.30 -3.68 -26.30
CA GLY A 133 7.06 -2.93 -26.17
C GLY A 133 5.84 -3.74 -25.71
N ASP A 134 5.97 -5.06 -25.54
CA ASP A 134 4.81 -5.94 -25.32
C ASP A 134 4.72 -6.55 -23.91
N THR A 135 5.77 -6.40 -23.11
CA THR A 135 5.88 -7.00 -21.79
C THR A 135 6.17 -5.93 -20.75
N ILE A 136 5.74 -6.14 -19.51
CA ILE A 136 6.23 -5.35 -18.38
C ILE A 136 7.45 -6.06 -17.79
N GLU A 137 8.53 -5.32 -17.57
CA GLU A 137 9.73 -5.85 -16.91
C GLU A 137 9.54 -5.84 -15.40
N TYR A 138 9.13 -4.70 -14.82
CA TYR A 138 8.79 -4.60 -13.40
C TYR A 138 7.80 -3.45 -13.15
N ALA A 139 7.20 -3.46 -11.96
CA ALA A 139 6.30 -2.46 -11.43
C ALA A 139 6.67 -2.14 -9.98
N LEU A 140 6.43 -0.88 -9.58
CA LEU A 140 6.72 -0.30 -8.29
C LEU A 140 5.48 0.41 -7.76
N TYR A 141 5.23 0.26 -6.47
CA TYR A 141 4.23 0.98 -5.71
C TYR A 141 4.92 1.83 -4.65
N SER A 142 4.38 3.01 -4.35
CA SER A 142 4.74 3.79 -3.18
C SER A 142 3.53 4.49 -2.56
N ASP A 143 3.50 4.66 -1.23
CA ASP A 143 2.49 5.46 -0.55
C ASP A 143 2.80 6.97 -0.53
N ASP A 144 3.99 7.40 -1.00
CA ASP A 144 4.40 8.80 -1.14
C ASP A 144 4.28 9.27 -2.61
N THR A 145 3.33 10.16 -2.86
CA THR A 145 3.06 10.74 -4.19
C THR A 145 4.07 11.79 -4.64
N ALA A 146 4.98 12.24 -3.76
CA ALA A 146 5.92 13.33 -4.04
C ALA A 146 7.32 12.88 -4.51
N ASN A 147 7.71 11.60 -4.33
CA ASN A 147 9.11 11.16 -4.53
C ASN A 147 9.28 9.94 -5.45
N LEU A 148 8.55 9.88 -6.57
CA LEU A 148 8.65 8.80 -7.57
C LEU A 148 10.01 8.67 -8.29
N GLY A 149 10.83 9.73 -8.31
CA GLY A 149 11.94 9.89 -9.26
C GLY A 149 13.25 9.15 -8.95
N THR A 150 13.35 8.43 -7.83
CA THR A 150 14.61 7.78 -7.42
C THR A 150 14.38 6.45 -6.71
N ILE A 151 13.30 5.71 -7.00
CA ILE A 151 13.00 4.47 -6.28
C ILE A 151 13.96 3.37 -6.79
N PRO A 152 15.00 2.96 -6.02
CA PRO A 152 15.76 1.77 -6.35
C PRO A 152 14.84 0.59 -6.14
N ALA A 153 14.85 -0.28 -7.14
CA ALA A 153 13.73 -1.14 -7.32
C ALA A 153 13.88 -2.43 -6.44
N SER A 154 14.99 -2.72 -5.75
CA SER A 154 15.18 -4.04 -5.10
C SER A 154 14.32 -4.28 -3.83
N GLU A 155 13.95 -5.55 -3.57
CA GLU A 155 13.28 -5.97 -2.32
C GLU A 155 14.09 -5.67 -1.05
N ALA A 156 15.43 -5.65 -1.16
CA ALA A 156 16.32 -5.32 -0.04
C ALA A 156 16.24 -3.84 0.35
N ASP A 157 15.99 -2.95 -0.62
CA ASP A 157 15.88 -1.51 -0.41
C ASP A 157 14.51 -1.10 0.17
N GLN A 158 13.52 -2.00 0.19
CA GLN A 158 12.20 -1.77 0.80
C GLN A 158 12.28 -1.60 2.33
N ILE A 159 13.36 -2.09 2.96
CA ILE A 159 13.53 -2.15 4.42
C ILE A 159 14.36 -0.96 4.97
N ASP A 160 15.28 -0.42 4.15
CA ASP A 160 16.34 0.51 4.60
C ASP A 160 16.09 2.01 4.29
N GLY A 161 14.86 2.38 3.95
CA GLY A 161 14.42 3.78 4.01
C GLY A 161 14.70 4.59 2.74
N TYR A 162 13.93 4.32 1.70
CA TYR A 162 13.70 5.35 0.68
C TYR A 162 12.83 6.47 1.29
N LYS A 163 13.49 7.40 1.99
CA LYS A 163 13.00 8.35 3.00
C LYS A 163 12.27 7.66 4.17
N ALA A 164 12.72 7.96 5.39
CA ALA A 164 11.99 7.56 6.59
C ALA A 164 10.52 8.03 6.48
N GLY A 165 9.59 7.10 6.26
CA GLY A 165 8.16 7.40 6.13
C GLY A 165 7.44 6.84 4.89
N THR A 166 8.16 6.28 3.90
CA THR A 166 7.56 5.80 2.65
C THR A 166 7.62 4.27 2.52
N LEU A 167 6.49 3.63 2.24
CA LEU A 167 6.36 2.20 1.89
C LEU A 167 6.58 2.01 0.39
N VAL A 168 7.33 0.98 0.00
CA VAL A 168 7.59 0.64 -1.41
C VAL A 168 7.30 -0.85 -1.65
N GLY A 169 6.60 -1.18 -2.75
CA GLY A 169 6.32 -2.56 -3.16
C GLY A 169 6.74 -2.81 -4.60
N VAL A 170 7.08 -4.07 -4.97
CA VAL A 170 7.78 -4.34 -6.24
C VAL A 170 7.41 -5.68 -6.92
N HIS A 171 7.37 -5.74 -8.26
CA HIS A 171 6.99 -6.96 -9.02
C HIS A 171 7.30 -6.96 -10.56
N PRO A 172 7.89 -7.99 -11.23
CA PRO A 172 8.83 -9.05 -10.81
C PRO A 172 10.21 -8.97 -11.53
N GLN A 173 11.18 -9.78 -11.10
CA GLN A 173 12.59 -9.83 -11.57
C GLN A 173 13.37 -8.51 -11.59
N TYR A 174 14.18 -8.36 -10.55
CA TYR A 174 15.34 -7.49 -10.53
C TYR A 174 16.35 -7.90 -11.61
N PRO A 175 16.91 -6.96 -12.40
CA PRO A 175 18.30 -7.11 -12.79
C PRO A 175 19.07 -7.24 -11.48
N THR A 176 19.79 -8.35 -11.34
CA THR A 176 20.67 -8.62 -10.21
C THR A 176 21.45 -7.35 -9.93
N VAL A 177 21.27 -6.77 -8.74
CA VAL A 177 22.15 -5.68 -8.29
C VAL A 177 23.55 -6.28 -8.40
N ALA A 178 24.37 -5.76 -9.32
CA ALA A 178 25.76 -6.19 -9.39
C ALA A 178 26.36 -5.86 -8.02
N ALA A 179 26.53 -6.90 -7.22
CA ALA A 179 27.15 -6.79 -5.92
C ALA A 179 28.59 -6.33 -6.15
N GLY A 180 28.85 -5.06 -5.84
CA GLY A 180 30.20 -4.51 -5.73
C GLY A 180 30.92 -4.30 -7.06
N THR A 181 31.26 -3.05 -7.33
CA THR A 181 32.62 -2.72 -7.76
C THR A 181 33.02 -1.40 -7.13
#